data_AF-R7JD85-F1
#
_entry.id   AF-R7JD85-F1
#
_cell.length_a   1.000
_cell.length_b   1.000
_cell.length_c   1.000
_cell.angle_alpha   90.00
_cell.angle_beta   90.00
_cell.angle_gamma   90.00
#
_symmetry.space_group_name_H-M   'P 1'
#
loop_
_entity.id
_entity.type
_entity.pdbx_description
1 polymer ?
#
loop_
_entity_poly.entity_id
_entity_poly.type
_entity_poly.pdbx_seq_one_letter_code
_entity_poly.pdbx_strand_id
1 'polypeptide(L)'
;MVKPVSGANNGKAPDGYNKVTMYDEKSKKTKTYFVPVGQNLTVNGKTYNLDKSKGSEQVFKGNAEQTKFNLMGLALEHMDVNRDGRIDTKDTDGNLAGKINKDLNNTPYYVKHNDIFSDAGINKGEGGVVFSLDGEGQFFGVEIEKKNE
;
A
#
# COMPACT_ATOMS: atom_id res chain seq x y z
N MET A 1 -3.95 -2.32 19.84
CA MET A 1 -5.12 -1.89 19.06
C MET A 1 -4.87 -0.46 18.57
N VAL A 2 -4.62 -0.27 17.27
CA VAL A 2 -4.38 1.06 16.69
C VAL A 2 -5.74 1.72 16.40
N LYS A 3 -5.91 2.96 16.84
CA LYS A 3 -7.14 3.73 16.60
C LYS A 3 -7.24 4.08 15.10
N PRO A 4 -8.41 3.94 14.45
CA PRO A 4 -8.60 4.44 13.10
C PRO A 4 -8.39 5.94 13.10
N VAL A 5 -7.70 6.47 12.09
CA VAL A 5 -7.60 7.91 11.86
C VAL A 5 -9.01 8.41 11.55
N SER A 6 -9.55 9.26 12.41
CA SER A 6 -10.79 9.97 12.11
C SER A 6 -10.53 10.94 10.95
N GLY A 7 -11.19 10.76 9.81
CA GLY A 7 -11.07 11.73 8.71
C GLY A 7 -11.24 11.18 7.30
N ALA A 8 -11.13 9.86 7.09
CA ALA A 8 -11.55 9.24 5.84
C ALA A 8 -13.09 9.21 5.76
N ASN A 9 -13.71 10.39 5.62
CA ASN A 9 -15.09 10.47 5.22
C ASN A 9 -15.22 9.71 3.90
N ASN A 10 -16.34 8.99 3.72
CA ASN A 10 -16.80 8.37 2.47
C ASN A 10 -17.06 9.43 1.35
N GLY A 11 -16.31 10.53 1.34
CA GLY A 11 -16.43 11.65 0.43
C GLY A 11 -15.53 11.52 -0.80
N LYS A 12 -15.63 12.52 -1.67
CA LYS A 12 -14.80 12.71 -2.85
C LYS A 12 -13.32 12.79 -2.43
N ALA A 13 -12.42 12.27 -3.27
CA ALA A 13 -10.98 12.43 -3.04
C ALA A 13 -10.63 13.93 -3.02
N PRO A 14 -9.65 14.36 -2.20
CA PRO A 14 -9.08 15.69 -2.32
C PRO A 14 -8.61 15.95 -3.75
N ASP A 15 -8.68 17.20 -4.20
CA ASP A 15 -8.21 17.55 -5.54
C ASP A 15 -6.72 17.19 -5.70
N GLY A 16 -6.40 16.54 -6.83
CA GLY A 16 -5.06 16.02 -7.10
C GLY A 16 -4.78 14.62 -6.54
N TYR A 17 -5.76 13.96 -5.93
CA TYR A 17 -5.60 12.60 -5.38
C TYR A 17 -6.67 11.62 -5.89
N ASN A 18 -6.28 10.36 -6.01
CA ASN A 18 -7.12 9.18 -6.12
C ASN A 18 -7.29 8.51 -4.75
N LYS A 19 -8.28 7.62 -4.63
CA LYS A 19 -8.58 6.83 -3.43
C LYS A 19 -8.24 5.36 -3.61
N VAL A 20 -7.61 4.79 -2.59
CA VAL A 20 -7.44 3.35 -2.42
C VAL A 20 -8.17 2.93 -1.15
N THR A 21 -9.21 2.12 -1.29
CA THR A 21 -10.08 1.74 -0.18
C THR A 21 -9.98 0.24 0.08
N MET A 22 -9.67 -0.12 1.33
CA MET A 22 -9.71 -1.49 1.83
C MET A 22 -10.95 -1.70 2.68
N TYR A 23 -11.79 -2.65 2.28
CA TYR A 23 -12.98 -3.05 3.04
C TYR A 23 -12.79 -4.45 3.62
N ASP A 24 -12.70 -4.53 4.96
CA ASP A 24 -12.68 -5.80 5.69
C ASP A 24 -14.11 -6.33 5.85
N GLU A 25 -14.43 -7.40 5.14
CA GLU A 25 -15.74 -8.02 5.11
C GLU A 25 -16.12 -8.72 6.43
N LYS A 26 -15.13 -9.11 7.26
CA LYS A 26 -15.36 -9.76 8.56
C LYS A 26 -15.64 -8.72 9.63
N SER A 27 -14.78 -7.69 9.74
CA SER A 27 -14.94 -6.64 10.75
C SER A 27 -15.86 -5.49 10.32
N LYS A 28 -16.25 -5.45 9.04
CA LYS A 28 -17.05 -4.38 8.40
C LYS A 28 -16.37 -3.01 8.48
N LYS A 29 -15.05 -2.97 8.63
CA LYS A 29 -14.26 -1.74 8.72
C LYS A 29 -13.67 -1.37 7.37
N THR A 30 -13.52 -0.08 7.16
CA THR A 30 -12.91 0.50 5.97
C THR A 30 -11.64 1.25 6.36
N LYS A 31 -10.58 1.11 5.57
CA LYS A 31 -9.41 1.99 5.57
C LYS A 31 -9.27 2.61 4.19
N THR A 32 -8.94 3.90 4.13
CA THR A 32 -8.78 4.63 2.87
C THR A 32 -7.47 5.38 2.89
N TYR A 33 -6.75 5.30 1.77
CA TYR A 33 -5.52 6.02 1.52
C TYR A 33 -5.69 6.90 0.29
N PHE A 34 -5.06 8.08 0.31
CA PHE A 34 -5.06 9.02 -0.80
C PHE A 34 -3.70 9.01 -1.49
N VAL A 35 -3.73 8.93 -2.81
CA VAL A 35 -2.53 8.78 -3.64
C VAL A 35 -2.58 9.83 -4.75
N PRO A 36 -1.48 10.53 -5.07
CA PRO A 36 -1.49 11.51 -6.16
C PRO A 36 -2.05 10.95 -7.48
N VAL A 37 -2.73 11.79 -8.26
CA VAL A 37 -3.18 11.44 -9.62
C VAL A 37 -2.01 11.14 -10.55
N GLY A 38 -2.25 10.38 -11.62
CA GLY A 38 -1.20 9.94 -12.55
C GLY A 38 -0.46 8.67 -12.12
N GLN A 39 -0.71 8.17 -10.90
CA GLN A 39 -0.10 6.97 -10.36
C GLN A 39 -0.84 5.70 -10.81
N ASN A 40 -0.11 4.72 -11.33
CA ASN A 40 -0.59 3.35 -11.47
C ASN A 40 -0.38 2.60 -10.14
N LEU A 41 -1.39 1.84 -9.73
CA LEU A 41 -1.36 0.99 -8.54
C LEU A 41 -1.16 -0.47 -8.94
N THR A 42 -0.06 -1.09 -8.53
CA THR A 42 0.13 -2.53 -8.64
C THR A 42 -0.10 -3.22 -7.31
N VAL A 43 -1.02 -4.17 -7.27
CA VAL A 43 -1.38 -4.97 -6.09
C VAL A 43 -1.37 -6.44 -6.47
N ASN A 44 -0.60 -7.25 -5.75
CA ASN A 44 -0.54 -8.71 -5.95
C ASN A 44 -0.32 -9.14 -7.41
N GLY A 45 0.52 -8.41 -8.15
CA GLY A 45 0.85 -8.66 -9.56
C GLY A 45 -0.19 -8.16 -10.58
N LYS A 46 -1.23 -7.44 -10.14
CA LYS A 46 -2.20 -6.78 -11.03
C LYS A 46 -2.05 -5.27 -10.96
N THR A 47 -1.97 -4.62 -12.10
CA THR A 47 -1.86 -3.16 -12.21
C THR A 47 -3.22 -2.54 -12.52
N TYR A 48 -3.52 -1.45 -11.83
CA TYR A 48 -4.75 -0.68 -11.89
C TYR A 48 -4.38 0.77 -12.19
N ASN A 49 -5.01 1.33 -13.22
CA ASN A 49 -4.91 2.77 -13.46
C ASN A 49 -5.96 3.48 -12.59
N LEU A 50 -5.49 4.22 -11.58
CA LEU A 50 -6.37 4.86 -10.61
C LEU A 50 -7.20 5.99 -11.23
N ASP A 51 -6.65 6.71 -12.21
CA ASP A 51 -7.35 7.81 -12.89
C ASP A 51 -8.52 7.32 -13.74
N LYS A 52 -8.46 6.07 -14.23
CA LYS A 52 -9.54 5.42 -15.00
C LYS A 52 -10.57 4.71 -14.11
N SER A 53 -10.35 4.70 -12.80
CA SER A 53 -11.27 4.06 -11.86
C SER A 53 -12.52 4.90 -11.64
N LYS A 54 -13.67 4.24 -11.47
CA LYS A 54 -14.95 4.93 -11.28
C LYS A 54 -14.89 5.82 -10.04
N GLY A 55 -15.06 7.13 -10.23
CA GLY A 55 -15.00 8.10 -9.13
C GLY A 55 -13.61 8.26 -8.52
N SER A 56 -12.55 7.94 -9.29
CA SER A 56 -11.15 8.01 -8.86
C SER A 56 -10.86 7.16 -7.62
N GLU A 57 -11.54 6.02 -7.50
CA GLU A 57 -11.46 5.12 -6.34
C GLU A 57 -11.29 3.66 -6.76
N GLN A 58 -10.25 3.02 -6.21
CA GLN A 58 -10.04 1.59 -6.32
C GLN A 58 -10.38 0.92 -4.97
N VAL A 59 -11.35 0.02 -4.97
CA VAL A 59 -11.82 -0.68 -3.77
C VAL A 59 -11.33 -2.13 -3.81
N PHE A 60 -10.69 -2.57 -2.72
CA PHE A 60 -10.35 -3.97 -2.47
C PHE A 60 -11.17 -4.50 -1.30
N LYS A 61 -11.82 -5.64 -1.50
CA LYS A 61 -12.61 -6.31 -0.47
C LYS A 61 -11.90 -7.60 -0.06
N GLY A 62 -11.89 -7.87 1.24
CA GLY A 62 -11.31 -9.09 1.77
C GLY A 62 -11.36 -9.15 3.28
N ASN A 63 -10.52 -9.96 3.92
CA ASN A 63 -10.39 -10.02 5.37
C ASN A 63 -8.97 -10.46 5.79
N ALA A 64 -8.67 -10.38 7.09
CA ALA A 64 -7.35 -10.69 7.64
C ALA A 64 -6.89 -12.16 7.45
N GLU A 65 -7.81 -13.10 7.19
CA GLU A 65 -7.46 -14.51 6.93
C GLU A 65 -6.97 -14.72 5.49
N GLN A 66 -7.26 -13.76 4.60
CA GLN A 66 -6.78 -13.77 3.22
C GLN A 66 -5.40 -13.14 3.14
N THR A 67 -4.37 -13.98 3.02
CA THR A 67 -2.96 -13.55 3.02
C THR A 67 -2.69 -12.34 2.12
N LYS A 68 -3.12 -12.38 0.85
CA LYS A 68 -2.93 -11.27 -0.10
C LYS A 68 -3.58 -9.95 0.31
N PHE A 69 -4.73 -10.00 0.98
CA PHE A 69 -5.41 -8.82 1.50
C PHE A 69 -4.67 -8.27 2.73
N ASN A 70 -4.24 -9.16 3.63
CA ASN A 70 -3.47 -8.77 4.81
C ASN A 70 -2.12 -8.14 4.46
N LEU A 71 -1.39 -8.73 3.50
CA LEU A 71 -0.10 -8.22 3.02
C LEU A 71 -0.23 -6.84 2.37
N MET A 72 -1.29 -6.61 1.58
CA MET A 72 -1.61 -5.30 1.03
C MET A 72 -1.92 -4.27 2.12
N GLY A 73 -2.67 -4.66 3.16
CA GLY A 73 -2.97 -3.79 4.29
C GLY A 73 -1.72 -3.39 5.06
N LEU A 74 -0.84 -4.35 5.35
CA LEU A 74 0.43 -4.10 6.02
C LEU A 74 1.30 -3.13 5.21
N ALA A 75 1.39 -3.32 3.88
CA ALA A 75 2.12 -2.43 3.00
C ALA A 75 1.60 -0.98 3.08
N LEU A 76 0.30 -0.78 2.86
CA LEU A 76 -0.30 0.56 2.87
C LEU A 76 -0.19 1.27 4.23
N GLU A 77 -0.33 0.52 5.33
CA GLU A 77 -0.21 1.08 6.68
C GLU A 77 1.19 1.59 7.00
N HIS A 78 2.22 0.92 6.49
CA HIS A 78 3.60 1.34 6.70
C HIS A 78 4.05 2.40 5.69
N MET A 79 3.45 2.44 4.50
CA MET A 79 3.69 3.51 3.50
C MET A 79 3.10 4.87 3.91
N ASP A 80 2.07 4.92 4.75
CA ASP A 80 1.59 6.15 5.39
C ASP A 80 2.42 6.43 6.66
N VAL A 81 3.70 6.81 6.47
CA VAL A 81 4.70 6.96 7.53
C VAL A 81 4.26 8.00 8.55
N ASN A 82 3.71 9.12 8.06
CA ASN A 82 3.34 10.26 8.89
C ASN A 82 1.90 10.13 9.47
N ARG A 83 1.11 9.15 9.01
CA ARG A 83 -0.26 8.83 9.45
C ARG A 83 -1.31 9.88 9.13
N ASP A 84 -1.14 10.62 8.04
CA ASP A 84 -2.13 11.58 7.54
C ASP A 84 -3.11 10.96 6.52
N GLY A 85 -2.95 9.67 6.22
CA GLY A 85 -3.79 8.94 5.27
C GLY A 85 -3.44 9.22 3.81
N ARG A 86 -2.36 9.95 3.54
CA ARG A 86 -1.81 10.17 2.21
C ARG A 86 -0.57 9.28 2.06
N ILE A 87 -0.34 8.85 0.83
CA ILE A 87 0.89 8.15 0.47
C ILE A 87 1.51 9.01 -0.61
N ASP A 88 2.39 9.92 -0.20
CA ASP A 88 3.05 10.88 -1.07
C ASP A 88 4.54 11.05 -0.76
N THR A 89 5.21 12.00 -1.42
CA THR A 89 6.65 12.22 -1.31
C THR A 89 7.12 12.64 0.10
N LYS A 90 6.21 12.93 1.03
CA LYS A 90 6.52 13.21 2.43
C LYS A 90 6.67 11.95 3.27
N ASP A 91 6.19 10.81 2.79
CA ASP A 91 6.24 9.53 3.49
C ASP A 91 7.55 8.78 3.24
N THR A 92 8.64 9.37 3.71
CA THR A 92 9.98 8.79 3.58
C THR A 92 10.42 8.11 4.88
N ASP A 93 10.85 6.85 4.80
CA ASP A 93 11.38 6.09 5.93
C ASP A 93 12.48 5.11 5.50
N GLY A 94 13.73 5.47 5.78
CA GLY A 94 14.89 4.63 5.43
C GLY A 94 14.95 3.28 6.15
N ASN A 95 14.11 3.02 7.16
CA ASN A 95 14.01 1.74 7.86
C ASN A 95 12.64 1.04 7.67
N LEU A 96 11.90 1.41 6.63
CA LEU A 96 10.56 0.87 6.35
C LEU A 96 10.58 -0.67 6.26
N ALA A 97 11.50 -1.24 5.47
CA ALA A 97 11.63 -2.70 5.33
C ALA A 97 11.91 -3.40 6.67
N GLY A 98 12.75 -2.81 7.52
CA GLY A 98 13.07 -3.35 8.84
C GLY A 98 11.86 -3.34 9.79
N LYS A 99 11.00 -2.32 9.71
CA LYS A 99 9.75 -2.26 10.49
C LYS A 99 8.76 -3.32 10.04
N ILE A 100 8.54 -3.45 8.74
CA ILE A 100 7.60 -4.44 8.20
C ILE A 100 8.09 -5.87 8.49
N ASN A 101 9.40 -6.14 8.39
CA ASN A 101 9.98 -7.44 8.72
C ASN A 101 9.80 -7.85 10.19
N LYS A 102 9.69 -6.89 11.13
CA LYS A 102 9.34 -7.20 12.52
C LYS A 102 7.91 -7.73 12.63
N ASP A 103 6.98 -7.16 11.89
CA ASP A 103 5.57 -7.61 11.86
C ASP A 103 5.43 -8.96 11.12
N LEU A 104 6.31 -9.22 10.14
CA LEU A 104 6.34 -10.47 9.38
C LEU A 104 7.19 -11.59 10.03
N ASN A 105 7.73 -11.40 11.23
CA ASN A 105 8.74 -12.29 11.82
C ASN A 105 8.33 -13.78 11.85
N ASN A 106 7.06 -14.06 12.18
CA ASN A 106 6.47 -15.39 12.30
C ASN A 106 5.73 -15.86 11.04
N THR A 107 5.88 -15.14 9.93
CA THR A 107 5.26 -15.48 8.65
C THR A 107 6.31 -16.05 7.69
N PRO A 108 5.92 -16.81 6.66
CA PRO A 108 6.83 -17.20 5.60
C PRO A 108 7.14 -16.03 4.66
N TYR A 109 6.88 -14.77 5.04
CA TYR A 109 7.03 -13.62 4.17
C TYR A 109 8.08 -12.64 4.72
N TYR A 110 8.71 -11.86 3.83
CA TYR A 110 9.65 -10.79 4.19
C TYR A 110 9.72 -9.69 3.12
N VAL A 111 10.20 -8.52 3.52
CA VAL A 111 10.51 -7.37 2.66
C VAL A 111 12.02 -7.30 2.46
N LYS A 112 12.51 -7.29 1.22
CA LYS A 112 13.92 -6.97 0.96
C LYS A 112 14.19 -5.49 1.20
N HIS A 113 15.31 -5.19 1.84
CA HIS A 113 15.86 -3.85 1.81
C HIS A 113 16.64 -3.70 0.49
N ASN A 114 16.23 -2.78 -0.38
CA ASN A 114 16.93 -2.51 -1.63
C ASN A 114 17.68 -1.18 -1.50
N ASP A 115 19.01 -1.24 -1.43
CA ASP A 115 19.92 -0.09 -1.21
C ASP A 115 19.91 0.98 -2.33
N ILE A 116 19.22 0.71 -3.44
CA ILE A 116 19.24 1.58 -4.64
C ILE A 116 18.17 2.68 -4.56
N PHE A 117 17.20 2.53 -3.66
CA PHE A 117 16.05 3.41 -3.59
C PHE A 117 15.78 3.76 -2.12
N SER A 118 15.48 5.02 -1.84
CA SER A 118 14.99 5.48 -0.53
C SER A 118 13.67 4.82 -0.13
N ASP A 119 13.05 4.05 -1.01
CA ASP A 119 11.70 3.50 -0.92
C ASP A 119 11.70 2.10 -1.57
N ALA A 120 11.09 1.10 -0.91
CA ALA A 120 11.25 -0.31 -1.26
C ALA A 120 10.78 -0.66 -2.71
N GLY A 121 11.56 -1.48 -3.43
CA GLY A 121 11.40 -1.70 -4.88
C GLY A 121 11.15 -3.15 -5.29
N ILE A 122 10.28 -3.38 -6.31
CA ILE A 122 9.81 -4.72 -6.74
C ILE A 122 10.72 -5.57 -7.63
N ASN A 123 11.03 -6.80 -7.21
CA ASN A 123 11.31 -7.92 -8.11
C ASN A 123 10.69 -9.26 -7.63
N LYS A 124 9.57 -9.65 -8.27
CA LYS A 124 8.90 -10.97 -8.16
C LYS A 124 8.50 -11.39 -6.73
N GLY A 125 7.48 -10.74 -6.16
CA GLY A 125 6.85 -11.14 -4.88
C GLY A 125 5.39 -11.62 -5.01
N GLU A 126 4.96 -12.53 -4.13
CA GLU A 126 3.60 -13.08 -4.05
C GLU A 126 2.55 -12.06 -3.51
N GLY A 127 2.99 -10.90 -3.01
CA GLY A 127 2.16 -9.78 -2.54
C GLY A 127 2.91 -8.45 -2.39
N GLY A 128 2.18 -7.36 -2.09
CA GLY A 128 2.74 -6.00 -1.96
C GLY A 128 1.89 -4.92 -2.64
N VAL A 129 2.29 -3.66 -2.46
CA VAL A 129 1.67 -2.48 -3.10
C VAL A 129 2.76 -1.62 -3.73
N VAL A 130 2.55 -1.19 -4.98
CA VAL A 130 3.43 -0.23 -5.67
C VAL A 130 2.58 0.86 -6.30
N PHE A 131 2.99 2.10 -6.10
CA PHE A 131 2.55 3.27 -6.84
C PHE A 131 3.67 3.69 -7.78
N SER A 132 3.34 3.89 -9.05
CA SER A 132 4.29 4.22 -10.09
C SER A 132 3.80 5.34 -11.01
N LEU A 133 4.68 6.31 -11.32
CA LEU A 133 4.49 7.22 -12.45
C LEU A 133 5.05 6.59 -13.72
N ASP A 134 4.24 6.51 -14.76
CA ASP A 134 4.68 5.98 -16.06
C ASP A 134 5.85 6.80 -16.61
N GLY A 135 7.00 6.15 -16.84
CA GLY A 135 8.16 6.75 -17.51
C GLY A 135 9.05 7.67 -16.65
N GLU A 136 8.73 7.90 -15.37
CA GLU A 136 9.48 8.87 -14.54
C GLU A 136 10.44 8.23 -13.52
N GLY A 137 10.50 6.90 -13.42
CA GLY A 137 11.43 6.24 -12.49
C GLY A 137 11.09 6.44 -11.00
N GLN A 138 9.99 7.14 -10.70
CA GLN A 138 9.49 7.37 -9.35
C GLN A 138 8.48 6.29 -8.99
N PHE A 139 8.86 5.47 -8.02
CA PHE A 139 8.05 4.38 -7.51
C PHE A 139 8.07 4.44 -5.98
N PHE A 140 6.90 4.39 -5.35
CA PHE A 140 6.77 4.14 -3.92
C PHE A 140 6.16 2.76 -3.77
N GLY A 141 6.82 1.84 -3.07
CA GLY A 141 6.29 0.49 -2.94
C GLY A 141 6.75 -0.23 -1.69
N VAL A 142 5.99 -1.26 -1.32
CA VAL A 142 6.39 -2.28 -0.36
C VAL A 142 6.25 -3.64 -1.04
N GLU A 143 7.37 -4.32 -1.09
CA GLU A 143 7.58 -5.69 -1.55
C GLU A 143 7.33 -6.71 -0.46
N ILE A 144 6.61 -7.80 -0.74
CA ILE A 144 6.58 -8.92 0.20
C ILE A 144 6.82 -10.24 -0.56
N GLU A 145 8.00 -10.82 -0.33
CA GLU A 145 8.46 -12.09 -0.87
C GLU A 145 8.29 -13.23 0.13
N LYS A 146 8.29 -14.47 -0.34
CA LYS A 146 8.33 -15.65 0.53
C LYS A 146 9.77 -15.93 0.99
N LYS A 147 9.97 -16.23 2.27
CA LYS A 147 11.26 -16.64 2.84
C LYS A 147 11.66 -17.96 2.20
N ASN A 148 12.76 -17.93 1.44
CA ASN A 148 13.36 -19.03 0.69
C ASN A 148 12.56 -19.49 -0.56
N GLU A 149 12.88 -18.89 -1.69
CA GLU A 149 13.35 -19.61 -2.88
C GLU A 149 14.84 -19.31 -3.09
#